data_AF-A0A3P9N0A1-F1
#
_entry.id   AF-A0A3P9N0A1-F1
#
_cell.length_a   1.000
_cell.length_b   1.000
_cell.length_c   1.000
_cell.angle_alpha   90.00
_cell.angle_beta   90.00
_cell.angle_gamma   90.00
#
_symmetry.space_group_name_H-M   'P 1'
#
loop_
_entity.id
_entity.type
_entity.pdbx_description
1 polymer ?
#
loop_
_entity_poly.entity_id
_entity_poly.type
_entity_poly.pdbx_seq_one_letter_code
_entity_poly.pdbx_strand_id
1 'polypeptide(L)'
;FWTLSFYARTLAHTIETQVIIWSSLIQKILNQDSSDLLQTGCNPEPGVEIRFWASRKSNLEGIHHQLQSPSVEIMARVLEVMDSSYHPAISTLIGNVSNALKEAQDVDLYLQPLDAQLSQLKNNGFIDMEKCTPAVFHTLFLIWTNCQYYQRPARIVVLLQKLCNLFIEQASAYLPDDLLHREDTEDSLLIIKKVVKALRCVRESYQAQKEKLARQKSYPPWDFPSAMAFSRYNQFINRMLQLENLFETMLEFQMMEKLELGGIRGRFYSEQVAKIHNEFTNHCQVLKYSKYNPLDLTSQPKQTAFEDDYNTFKRRIADFELRLANLLCLAFKDCAGLESALKVCFCLLFEHMIVKWLLTFLSPYLFIFLQVDSGVMKNMAHTSGVLKWAKMLKERIETPWEQFRLLFNMSVKI
;
A
#
# COMPACT_ATOMS: atom_id res chain seq x y z
N PHE A 1 54.01 51.71 -25.80
CA PHE A 1 54.23 50.41 -25.13
C PHE A 1 53.59 50.32 -23.75
N TRP A 2 53.86 51.23 -22.81
CA TRP A 2 53.28 51.19 -21.46
C TRP A 2 51.75 51.34 -21.37
N THR A 3 51.15 52.20 -22.20
CA THR A 3 49.68 52.41 -22.22
C THR A 3 48.91 51.20 -22.73
N LEU A 4 49.39 50.55 -23.80
CA LEU A 4 48.76 49.33 -24.33
C LEU A 4 48.76 48.17 -23.32
N SER A 5 49.85 48.02 -22.56
CA SER A 5 49.97 47.00 -21.50
C SER A 5 49.01 47.25 -20.33
N PHE A 6 48.78 48.51 -19.96
CA PHE A 6 47.84 48.87 -18.89
C PHE A 6 46.38 48.63 -19.28
N TYR A 7 45.99 49.00 -20.50
CA TYR A 7 44.64 48.72 -21.03
C TYR A 7 44.38 47.22 -21.17
N ALA A 8 45.38 46.44 -21.62
CA ALA A 8 45.27 44.98 -21.71
C ALA A 8 45.05 44.32 -20.34
N ARG A 9 45.77 44.77 -19.29
CA ARG A 9 45.55 44.28 -17.92
C ARG A 9 44.19 44.65 -17.33
N THR A 10 43.73 45.87 -17.57
CA THR A 10 42.42 46.33 -17.07
C THR A 10 41.27 45.56 -17.74
N LEU A 11 41.40 45.28 -19.04
CA LEU A 11 40.47 44.44 -19.79
C LEU A 11 40.48 43.01 -19.27
N ALA A 12 41.66 42.41 -19.07
CA ALA A 12 41.79 41.06 -18.51
C ALA A 12 41.12 40.95 -17.14
N HIS A 13 41.39 41.86 -16.20
CA HIS A 13 40.76 41.86 -14.87
C HIS A 13 39.22 41.99 -14.94
N THR A 14 38.72 42.78 -15.89
CA THR A 14 37.27 42.91 -16.12
C THR A 14 36.67 41.59 -16.60
N ILE A 15 37.32 40.93 -17.55
CA ILE A 15 36.91 39.61 -18.06
C ILE A 15 36.97 38.55 -16.94
N GLU A 16 38.05 38.52 -16.16
CA GLU A 16 38.20 37.62 -15.00
C GLU A 16 37.06 37.78 -13.99
N THR A 17 36.71 39.02 -13.67
CA THR A 17 35.57 39.32 -12.78
C THR A 17 34.26 38.76 -13.32
N GLN A 18 34.01 38.91 -14.63
CA GLN A 18 32.82 38.33 -15.27
C GLN A 18 32.82 36.80 -15.23
N VAL A 19 33.97 36.17 -15.48
CA VAL A 19 34.11 34.71 -15.40
C VAL A 19 33.82 34.19 -14.00
N ILE A 20 34.25 34.89 -12.94
CA ILE A 20 33.92 34.53 -11.55
C ILE A 20 32.40 34.58 -11.32
N ILE A 21 31.76 35.68 -11.74
CA ILE A 21 30.30 35.86 -11.58
C ILE A 21 29.55 34.75 -12.34
N TRP A 22 29.88 34.53 -13.62
CA TRP A 22 29.24 33.50 -14.43
C TRP A 22 29.45 32.10 -13.85
N SER A 23 30.66 31.80 -13.38
CA SER A 23 30.95 30.52 -12.73
C SER A 23 30.04 30.29 -11.53
N SER A 24 29.85 31.30 -10.67
CA SER A 24 28.98 31.18 -9.50
C SER A 24 27.51 30.97 -9.85
N LEU A 25 26.99 31.70 -10.84
CA LEU A 25 25.58 31.62 -11.28
C LEU A 25 25.29 30.28 -11.96
N ILE A 26 26.17 29.85 -12.87
CA ILE A 26 26.02 28.58 -13.57
C ILE A 26 26.17 27.40 -12.62
N GLN A 27 27.13 27.44 -11.68
CA GLN A 27 27.24 26.41 -10.65
C GLN A 27 25.96 26.28 -9.81
N LYS A 28 25.31 27.40 -9.47
CA LYS A 28 24.02 27.36 -8.77
C LYS A 28 22.95 26.62 -9.57
N ILE A 29 22.89 26.81 -10.88
CA ILE A 29 21.94 26.10 -11.77
C ILE A 29 22.33 24.62 -11.90
N LEU A 30 23.62 24.33 -12.07
CA LEU A 30 24.13 22.96 -12.17
C LEU A 30 23.85 22.15 -10.91
N ASN A 31 23.89 22.79 -9.74
CA ASN A 31 23.67 22.16 -8.43
C ASN A 31 22.18 21.98 -8.05
N GLN A 32 21.23 22.51 -8.83
CA GLN A 32 19.81 22.27 -8.59
C GLN A 32 19.49 20.77 -8.72
N ASP A 33 18.72 20.24 -7.77
CA ASP A 33 18.29 18.84 -7.78
C ASP A 33 16.76 18.74 -7.70
N SER A 34 16.21 17.73 -8.38
CA SER A 34 14.77 17.48 -8.39
C SER A 34 14.25 16.96 -7.04
N SER A 35 15.16 16.58 -6.14
CA SER A 35 14.88 16.12 -4.78
C SER A 35 14.61 17.25 -3.78
N ASP A 36 14.97 18.51 -4.08
CA ASP A 36 14.88 19.65 -3.15
C ASP A 36 13.47 19.88 -2.59
N LEU A 37 12.44 19.66 -3.41
CA LEU A 37 11.03 19.77 -3.01
C LEU A 37 10.58 18.65 -2.06
N LEU A 38 11.17 17.47 -2.15
CA LEU A 38 10.91 16.38 -1.22
C LEU A 38 11.59 16.64 0.13
N GLN A 39 12.79 17.23 0.11
CA GLN A 39 13.54 17.57 1.33
C GLN A 39 12.87 18.67 2.15
N THR A 40 12.09 19.55 1.50
CA THR A 40 11.30 20.60 2.17
C THR A 40 10.00 20.08 2.79
N GLY A 41 9.73 18.78 2.75
CA GLY A 41 8.55 18.15 3.37
C GLY A 41 7.27 18.27 2.54
N CYS A 42 7.36 18.77 1.31
CA CYS A 42 6.24 18.75 0.38
C CYS A 42 5.99 17.32 -0.15
N ASN A 43 4.78 17.07 -0.65
CA ASN A 43 4.42 15.83 -1.35
C ASN A 43 4.28 16.09 -2.85
N PRO A 44 5.38 16.36 -3.60
CA PRO A 44 5.27 16.67 -5.02
C PRO A 44 4.78 15.46 -5.83
N GLU A 45 3.97 15.75 -6.84
CA GLU A 45 3.54 14.82 -7.88
C GLU A 45 4.68 14.52 -8.88
N PRO A 46 4.62 13.40 -9.63
CA PRO A 46 5.67 12.98 -10.56
C PRO A 46 5.84 13.94 -11.75
N GLY A 47 4.79 14.67 -12.15
CA GLY A 47 4.90 15.71 -13.18
C GLY A 47 5.82 16.87 -12.80
N VAL A 48 6.21 17.01 -11.52
CA VAL A 48 7.25 17.95 -11.09
C VAL A 48 8.64 17.51 -11.56
N GLU A 49 8.93 16.20 -11.59
CA GLU A 49 10.20 15.67 -12.13
C GLU A 49 10.34 16.00 -13.62
N ILE A 50 9.28 15.77 -14.38
CA ILE A 50 9.26 15.97 -15.83
C ILE A 50 9.46 17.45 -16.17
N ARG A 51 8.70 18.34 -15.50
CA ARG A 51 8.85 19.79 -15.66
C ARG A 51 10.22 20.29 -15.21
N PHE A 52 10.81 19.70 -14.17
CA PHE A 52 12.17 20.04 -13.75
C PHE A 52 13.18 19.77 -14.85
N TRP A 53 13.15 18.58 -15.47
CA TRP A 53 14.08 18.23 -16.55
C TRP A 53 13.85 19.05 -17.82
N ALA A 54 12.59 19.29 -18.20
CA ALA A 54 12.25 20.17 -19.31
C ALA A 54 12.76 21.60 -19.10
N SER A 55 12.57 22.16 -17.89
CA SER A 55 13.07 23.48 -17.53
C SER A 55 14.60 23.53 -17.48
N ARG A 56 15.24 22.50 -16.90
CA ARG A 56 16.71 22.38 -16.85
C ARG A 56 17.30 22.32 -18.25
N LYS A 57 16.70 21.56 -19.16
CA LYS A 57 17.08 21.52 -20.58
C LYS A 57 17.02 22.91 -21.20
N SER A 58 15.86 23.57 -21.14
CA SER A 58 15.66 24.90 -21.74
C SER A 58 16.63 25.95 -21.19
N ASN A 59 16.85 25.96 -19.87
CA ASN A 59 17.80 26.87 -19.22
C ASN A 59 19.24 26.62 -19.69
N LEU A 60 19.67 25.36 -19.75
CA LEU A 60 21.02 24.99 -20.19
C LEU A 60 21.23 25.24 -21.68
N GLU A 61 20.19 25.07 -22.53
CA GLU A 61 20.25 25.43 -23.95
C GLU A 61 20.49 26.93 -24.11
N GLY A 62 19.76 27.76 -23.36
CA GLY A 62 19.94 29.21 -23.35
C GLY A 62 21.35 29.63 -22.90
N ILE A 63 21.85 29.04 -21.80
CA ILE A 63 23.21 29.33 -21.29
C ILE A 63 24.28 28.84 -22.28
N HIS A 64 24.11 27.65 -22.87
CA HIS A 64 25.05 27.11 -23.84
C HIS A 64 25.15 28.01 -25.07
N HIS A 65 24.02 28.50 -25.58
CA HIS A 65 24.00 29.45 -26.70
C HIS A 65 24.70 30.78 -26.35
N GLN A 66 24.51 31.29 -25.13
CA GLN A 66 25.23 32.50 -24.67
C GLN A 66 26.75 32.27 -24.59
N LEU A 67 27.18 31.12 -24.07
CA LEU A 67 28.59 30.76 -23.95
C LEU A 67 29.27 30.49 -25.30
N GLN A 68 28.51 30.13 -26.32
CA GLN A 68 28.99 29.97 -27.70
C GLN A 68 29.03 31.28 -28.49
N SER A 69 28.63 32.41 -27.90
CA SER A 69 28.64 33.68 -28.61
C SER A 69 30.07 34.12 -28.99
N PRO A 70 30.26 34.81 -30.13
CA PRO A 70 31.57 35.29 -30.57
C PRO A 70 32.27 36.16 -29.52
N SER A 71 31.51 36.93 -28.73
CA SER A 71 32.04 37.75 -27.65
C SER A 71 32.70 36.91 -26.55
N VAL A 72 32.09 35.80 -26.15
CA VAL A 72 32.65 34.89 -25.13
C VAL A 72 33.87 34.15 -25.67
N GLU A 73 33.87 33.79 -26.95
CA GLU A 73 35.05 33.19 -27.61
C GLU A 73 36.24 34.17 -27.63
N ILE A 74 35.99 35.45 -27.95
CA ILE A 74 37.02 36.49 -27.87
C ILE A 74 37.53 36.66 -26.44
N MET A 75 36.63 36.69 -25.44
CA MET A 75 37.02 36.76 -24.03
C MET A 75 37.91 35.59 -23.62
N ALA A 76 37.57 34.36 -24.03
CA ALA A 76 38.37 33.17 -23.76
C ALA A 76 39.77 33.25 -24.41
N ARG A 77 39.86 33.70 -25.66
CA ARG A 77 41.14 33.91 -26.37
C ARG A 77 41.98 35.02 -25.73
N VAL A 78 41.37 36.10 -25.26
CA VAL A 78 42.09 37.17 -24.54
C VAL A 78 42.70 36.61 -23.25
N LEU A 79 41.95 35.81 -22.48
CA LEU A 79 42.49 35.17 -21.28
C LEU A 79 43.63 34.19 -21.60
N GLU A 80 43.56 33.48 -22.73
CA GLU A 80 44.59 32.56 -23.20
C GLU A 80 45.89 33.31 -23.57
N VAL A 81 45.79 34.35 -24.40
CA VAL A 81 46.93 35.16 -24.83
C VAL A 81 47.61 35.86 -23.64
N MET A 82 46.83 36.20 -22.61
CA MET A 82 47.32 36.85 -21.39
C MET A 82 47.86 35.87 -20.34
N ASP A 83 47.83 34.55 -20.61
CA ASP A 83 48.21 33.49 -19.66
C ASP A 83 47.50 33.63 -18.29
N SER A 84 46.20 33.97 -18.33
CA SER A 84 45.40 34.18 -17.12
C SER A 84 45.07 32.85 -16.44
N SER A 85 45.15 32.83 -15.11
CA SER A 85 44.72 31.69 -14.28
C SER A 85 43.23 31.34 -14.43
N TYR A 86 42.41 32.23 -15.00
CA TYR A 86 40.98 32.03 -15.23
C TYR A 86 40.64 31.42 -16.59
N HIS A 87 41.60 31.31 -17.53
CA HIS A 87 41.37 30.64 -18.81
C HIS A 87 40.95 29.16 -18.64
N PRO A 88 41.61 28.34 -17.79
CA PRO A 88 41.14 26.98 -17.51
C PRO A 88 39.73 26.95 -16.88
N ALA A 89 39.37 27.96 -16.09
CA ALA A 89 38.09 28.02 -15.41
C ALA A 89 36.93 28.23 -16.40
N ILE A 90 37.06 29.15 -17.36
CA ILE A 90 36.02 29.38 -18.38
C ILE A 90 35.87 28.17 -19.32
N SER A 91 36.98 27.55 -19.74
CA SER A 91 36.95 26.33 -20.56
C SER A 91 36.26 25.17 -19.83
N THR A 92 36.58 24.99 -18.55
CA THR A 92 35.92 24.00 -17.68
C THR A 92 34.42 24.28 -17.54
N LEU A 93 34.04 25.54 -17.37
CA LEU A 93 32.65 25.97 -17.23
C LEU A 93 31.83 25.65 -18.48
N ILE A 94 32.36 25.96 -19.66
CA ILE A 94 31.73 25.66 -20.95
C ILE A 94 31.57 24.14 -21.12
N GLY A 95 32.60 23.37 -20.78
CA GLY A 95 32.55 21.90 -20.81
C GLY A 95 31.47 21.33 -19.89
N ASN A 96 31.38 21.82 -18.65
CA ASN A 96 30.38 21.40 -17.67
C ASN A 96 28.95 21.71 -18.16
N VAL A 97 28.71 22.89 -18.74
CA VAL A 97 27.40 23.25 -19.31
C VAL A 97 27.06 22.34 -20.50
N SER A 98 28.01 22.07 -21.39
CA SER A 98 27.78 21.17 -22.54
C SER A 98 27.42 19.75 -22.09
N ASN A 99 28.11 19.23 -21.07
CA ASN A 99 27.82 17.90 -20.52
C ASN A 99 26.46 17.85 -19.81
N ALA A 100 26.16 18.86 -18.99
CA ALA A 100 24.87 18.95 -18.30
C ALA A 100 23.71 19.13 -19.28
N LEU A 101 23.92 19.84 -20.39
CA LEU A 101 22.92 19.99 -21.44
C LEU A 101 22.63 18.66 -22.13
N LYS A 102 23.66 17.90 -22.52
CA LYS A 102 23.49 16.55 -23.11
C LYS A 102 22.71 15.64 -22.17
N GLU A 103 23.06 15.66 -20.88
CA GLU A 103 22.32 14.92 -19.85
C GLU A 103 20.85 15.36 -19.79
N ALA A 104 20.57 16.66 -19.72
CA ALA A 104 19.20 17.16 -19.61
C ALA A 104 18.36 16.85 -20.85
N GLN A 105 18.95 16.93 -22.05
CA GLN A 105 18.29 16.56 -23.31
C GLN A 105 17.92 15.09 -23.36
N ASP A 106 18.85 14.21 -22.97
CA ASP A 106 18.61 12.76 -22.97
C ASP A 106 17.54 12.38 -21.94
N VAL A 107 17.66 12.88 -20.71
CA VAL A 107 16.68 12.60 -19.65
C VAL A 107 15.29 13.13 -20.02
N ASP A 108 15.19 14.37 -20.50
CA ASP A 108 13.91 14.97 -20.91
C ASP A 108 13.23 14.14 -22.02
N LEU A 109 14.00 13.70 -23.02
CA LEU A 109 13.50 12.85 -24.11
C LEU A 109 12.90 11.54 -23.58
N TYR A 110 13.62 10.83 -22.71
CA TYR A 110 13.17 9.54 -22.18
C TYR A 110 12.03 9.67 -21.16
N LEU A 111 11.85 10.83 -20.51
CA LEU A 111 10.74 11.08 -19.59
C LEU A 111 9.41 11.42 -20.30
N GLN A 112 9.42 11.88 -21.56
CA GLN A 112 8.19 12.27 -22.27
C GLN A 112 7.10 11.18 -22.34
N PRO A 113 7.41 9.89 -22.61
CA PRO A 113 6.38 8.85 -22.63
C PRO A 113 5.67 8.68 -21.28
N LEU A 114 6.36 8.95 -20.17
CA LEU A 114 5.79 8.90 -18.84
C LEU A 114 4.79 10.04 -18.61
N ASP A 115 5.04 11.24 -19.16
CA ASP A 115 4.15 12.40 -18.98
C ASP A 115 2.74 12.14 -19.52
N ALA A 116 2.65 11.54 -20.70
CA ALA A 116 1.38 11.17 -21.32
C ALA A 116 0.61 10.14 -20.46
N GLN A 117 1.31 9.14 -19.91
CA GLN A 117 0.71 8.12 -19.05
C GLN A 117 0.26 8.70 -17.70
N LEU A 118 1.04 9.60 -17.11
CA LEU A 118 0.69 10.27 -15.86
C LEU A 118 -0.50 11.20 -16.03
N SER A 119 -0.58 11.90 -17.17
CA SER A 119 -1.72 12.73 -17.51
C SER A 119 -3.00 11.89 -17.65
N GLN A 120 -2.93 10.74 -18.32
CA GLN A 120 -4.05 9.81 -18.41
C GLN A 120 -4.47 9.26 -17.04
N LEU A 121 -3.49 8.83 -16.23
CA LEU A 121 -3.74 8.35 -14.86
C LEU A 121 -4.41 9.43 -13.99
N LYS A 122 -3.97 10.68 -14.12
CA LYS A 122 -4.54 11.80 -13.36
C LYS A 122 -5.97 12.13 -13.81
N ASN A 123 -6.25 12.08 -15.11
CA ASN A 123 -7.56 12.42 -15.67
C ASN A 123 -8.60 11.32 -15.44
N ASN A 124 -8.23 10.06 -15.58
CA ASN A 124 -9.15 8.92 -15.39
C ASN A 124 -9.37 8.61 -13.90
N GLY A 125 -8.45 9.07 -13.05
CA GLY A 125 -8.52 8.95 -11.61
C GLY A 125 -8.29 7.53 -11.09
N PHE A 126 -8.85 7.23 -9.92
CA PHE A 126 -8.68 5.93 -9.26
C PHE A 126 -9.22 4.74 -10.07
N ILE A 127 -10.25 4.92 -10.91
CA ILE A 127 -10.94 3.83 -11.61
C ILE A 127 -10.00 3.04 -12.53
N ASP A 128 -9.08 3.73 -13.21
CA ASP A 128 -8.12 3.09 -14.11
C ASP A 128 -6.73 2.91 -13.47
N MET A 129 -6.55 3.29 -12.20
CA MET A 129 -5.28 3.17 -11.50
C MET A 129 -4.71 1.75 -11.61
N GLU A 130 -5.48 0.72 -11.24
CA GLU A 130 -5.05 -0.69 -11.32
C GLU A 130 -4.63 -1.10 -12.74
N LYS A 131 -5.34 -0.64 -13.77
CA LYS A 131 -5.07 -0.99 -15.17
C LYS A 131 -3.84 -0.29 -15.73
N CYS A 132 -3.64 0.98 -15.38
CA CYS A 132 -2.56 1.81 -15.90
C CYS A 132 -1.23 1.56 -15.16
N THR A 133 -1.27 1.16 -13.89
CA THR A 133 -0.09 0.97 -13.05
C THR A 133 0.98 0.05 -13.67
N PRO A 134 0.67 -1.14 -14.22
CA PRO A 134 1.68 -1.98 -14.86
C PRO A 134 2.41 -1.29 -16.03
N ALA A 135 1.68 -0.51 -16.83
CA ALA A 135 2.24 0.22 -17.96
C ALA A 135 3.19 1.34 -17.50
N VAL A 136 2.82 2.07 -16.44
CA VAL A 136 3.67 3.12 -15.83
C VAL A 136 4.99 2.52 -15.34
N PHE A 137 4.95 1.41 -14.59
CA PHE A 137 6.17 0.75 -14.12
C PHE A 137 7.00 0.18 -15.26
N HIS A 138 6.37 -0.32 -16.33
CA HIS A 138 7.10 -0.76 -17.51
C HIS A 138 7.83 0.40 -18.20
N THR A 139 7.22 1.60 -18.27
CA THR A 139 7.90 2.80 -18.77
C THR A 139 9.09 3.19 -17.90
N LEU A 140 8.98 3.11 -16.57
CA LEU A 140 10.13 3.32 -15.68
C LEU A 140 11.27 2.34 -15.94
N PHE A 141 10.93 1.07 -16.18
CA PHE A 141 11.89 0.05 -16.59
C PHE A 141 12.60 0.47 -17.89
N LEU A 142 11.86 0.92 -18.91
CA LEU A 142 12.43 1.35 -20.18
C LEU A 142 13.30 2.61 -20.05
N ILE A 143 12.87 3.59 -19.26
CA ILE A 143 13.67 4.78 -18.94
C ILE A 143 14.99 4.36 -18.32
N TRP A 144 14.92 3.48 -17.31
CA TRP A 144 16.11 2.98 -16.63
C TRP A 144 17.05 2.22 -17.56
N THR A 145 16.56 1.37 -18.47
CA THR A 145 17.45 0.59 -19.36
C THR A 145 18.03 1.40 -20.51
N ASN A 146 17.35 2.45 -20.98
CA ASN A 146 17.74 3.18 -22.19
C ASN A 146 18.41 4.53 -21.91
N CYS A 147 18.15 5.18 -20.77
CA CYS A 147 18.77 6.47 -20.43
C CYS A 147 19.91 6.28 -19.42
N GLN A 148 21.16 6.30 -19.91
CA GLN A 148 22.35 6.13 -19.07
C GLN A 148 22.47 7.22 -17.99
N TYR A 149 22.10 8.46 -18.32
CA TYR A 149 22.12 9.55 -17.35
C TYR A 149 21.09 9.33 -16.23
N TYR A 150 19.97 8.66 -16.49
CA TYR A 150 18.94 8.40 -15.48
C TYR A 150 19.23 7.17 -14.59
N GLN A 151 20.20 6.33 -14.94
CA GLN A 151 20.61 5.12 -14.20
C GLN A 151 21.33 5.43 -12.86
N ARG A 152 20.74 6.29 -12.03
CA ARG A 152 21.23 6.63 -10.70
C ARG A 152 20.16 6.25 -9.65
N PRO A 153 20.48 5.45 -8.63
CA PRO A 153 19.52 5.06 -7.59
C PRO A 153 18.78 6.24 -6.96
N ALA A 154 19.47 7.35 -6.70
CA ALA A 154 18.85 8.56 -6.15
C ALA A 154 17.69 9.11 -7.03
N ARG A 155 17.86 9.12 -8.36
CA ARG A 155 16.86 9.67 -9.30
C ARG A 155 15.62 8.81 -9.38
N ILE A 156 15.80 7.49 -9.49
CA ILE A 156 14.65 6.57 -9.52
C ILE A 156 13.91 6.56 -8.18
N VAL A 157 14.62 6.70 -7.05
CA VAL A 157 13.98 6.84 -5.73
C VAL A 157 13.11 8.10 -5.67
N VAL A 158 13.63 9.25 -6.10
CA VAL A 158 12.87 10.52 -6.15
C VAL A 158 11.61 10.38 -7.01
N LEU A 159 11.73 9.79 -8.21
CA LEU A 159 10.57 9.59 -9.08
C LEU A 159 9.56 8.60 -8.47
N LEU A 160 10.02 7.51 -7.85
CA LEU A 160 9.14 6.56 -7.17
C LEU A 160 8.41 7.19 -5.97
N GLN A 161 9.08 8.05 -5.20
CA GLN A 161 8.44 8.80 -4.11
C GLN A 161 7.33 9.71 -4.65
N LYS A 162 7.61 10.45 -5.74
CA LYS A 162 6.63 11.32 -6.39
C LYS A 162 5.45 10.51 -6.96
N LEU A 163 5.71 9.38 -7.60
CA LEU A 163 4.67 8.45 -8.07
C LEU A 163 3.81 7.92 -6.93
N CYS A 164 4.42 7.54 -5.80
CA CYS A 164 3.69 7.13 -4.61
C CYS A 164 2.76 8.24 -4.11
N ASN A 165 3.20 9.50 -4.15
CA ASN A 165 2.36 10.63 -3.76
C ASN A 165 1.11 10.73 -4.65
N LEU A 166 1.27 10.62 -5.97
CA LEU A 166 0.14 10.61 -6.91
C LEU A 166 -0.83 9.45 -6.62
N PHE A 167 -0.32 8.23 -6.40
CA PHE A 167 -1.19 7.08 -6.07
C PHE A 167 -1.96 7.27 -4.76
N ILE A 168 -1.31 7.86 -3.74
CA ILE A 168 -1.96 8.17 -2.47
C ILE A 168 -3.04 9.24 -2.66
N GLU A 169 -2.76 10.28 -3.44
CA GLU A 169 -3.74 11.33 -3.75
C GLU A 169 -4.96 10.78 -4.50
N GLN A 170 -4.74 9.93 -5.51
CA GLN A 170 -5.80 9.28 -6.27
C GLN A 170 -6.66 8.36 -5.39
N ALA A 171 -6.02 7.56 -4.53
CA ALA A 171 -6.71 6.70 -3.58
C ALA A 171 -7.50 7.52 -2.54
N SER A 172 -6.91 8.60 -2.03
CA SER A 172 -7.56 9.48 -1.05
C SER A 172 -8.76 10.21 -1.64
N ALA A 173 -8.65 10.67 -2.90
CA ALA A 173 -9.75 11.33 -3.61
C ALA A 173 -10.93 10.40 -3.94
N TYR A 174 -10.69 9.09 -4.03
CA TYR A 174 -11.74 8.09 -4.23
C TYR A 174 -12.47 7.73 -2.93
N LEU A 175 -11.81 7.90 -1.78
CA LEU A 175 -12.39 7.57 -0.47
C LEU A 175 -13.37 8.68 -0.02
N PRO A 176 -14.56 8.31 0.49
CA PRO A 176 -15.46 9.28 1.10
C PRO A 176 -14.84 9.94 2.34
N ASP A 177 -15.01 11.25 2.49
CA ASP A 177 -14.56 11.99 3.69
C ASP A 177 -15.25 11.51 4.97
N ASP A 178 -16.46 10.98 4.84
CA ASP A 178 -17.31 10.49 5.91
C ASP A 178 -17.22 8.96 6.13
N LEU A 179 -16.16 8.32 5.61
CA LEU A 179 -16.01 6.85 5.58
C LEU A 179 -16.43 6.14 6.89
N LEU A 180 -16.02 6.64 8.06
CA LEU A 180 -16.36 6.04 9.36
C LEU A 180 -17.80 6.33 9.82
N HIS A 181 -18.40 7.44 9.37
CA HIS A 181 -19.72 7.89 9.79
C HIS A 181 -20.85 7.20 9.01
N ARG A 182 -20.51 6.54 7.89
CA ARG A 182 -21.47 5.81 7.08
C ARG A 182 -22.18 4.71 7.87
N GLU A 183 -23.48 4.57 7.63
CA GLU A 183 -24.29 3.50 8.21
C GLU A 183 -24.01 2.18 7.49
N ASP A 184 -23.90 2.22 6.16
CA ASP A 184 -23.59 1.06 5.33
C ASP A 184 -22.10 0.66 5.48
N THR A 185 -21.89 -0.35 6.32
CA THR A 185 -20.57 -0.90 6.63
C THR A 185 -20.07 -1.79 5.48
N GLU A 186 -20.97 -2.40 4.71
CA GLU A 186 -20.65 -3.31 3.60
C GLU A 186 -20.14 -2.53 2.39
N ASP A 187 -20.83 -1.44 2.00
CA ASP A 187 -20.36 -0.55 0.93
C ASP A 187 -19.01 0.09 1.28
N SER A 188 -18.85 0.55 2.52
CA SER A 188 -17.60 1.13 3.01
C SER A 188 -16.45 0.13 2.94
N LEU A 189 -16.68 -1.13 3.33
CA LEU A 189 -15.68 -2.19 3.21
C LEU A 189 -15.34 -2.49 1.74
N LEU A 190 -16.33 -2.54 0.86
CA LEU A 190 -16.12 -2.79 -0.56
C LEU A 190 -15.23 -1.71 -1.20
N ILE A 191 -15.46 -0.44 -0.85
CA ILE A 191 -14.64 0.70 -1.28
C ILE A 191 -13.20 0.52 -0.79
N ILE A 192 -13.00 0.25 0.51
CA ILE A 192 -11.67 0.03 1.10
C ILE A 192 -10.94 -1.13 0.41
N LYS A 193 -11.61 -2.26 0.19
CA LYS A 193 -11.04 -3.44 -0.49
C LYS A 193 -10.58 -3.11 -1.91
N LYS A 194 -11.35 -2.31 -2.66
CA LYS A 194 -10.94 -1.82 -3.98
C LYS A 194 -9.66 -0.97 -3.90
N VAL A 195 -9.58 -0.06 -2.93
CA VAL A 195 -8.38 0.76 -2.69
C VAL A 195 -7.17 -0.08 -2.32
N VAL A 196 -7.31 -1.01 -1.37
CA VAL A 196 -6.23 -1.92 -0.98
C VAL A 196 -5.75 -2.75 -2.17
N LYS A 197 -6.67 -3.26 -3.00
CA LYS A 197 -6.33 -4.02 -4.21
C LYS A 197 -5.51 -3.18 -5.21
N ALA A 198 -5.95 -1.96 -5.50
CA ALA A 198 -5.21 -1.05 -6.40
C ALA A 198 -3.82 -0.72 -5.85
N LEU A 199 -3.68 -0.48 -4.55
CA LEU A 199 -2.39 -0.25 -3.89
C LEU A 199 -1.49 -1.50 -3.90
N ARG A 200 -2.05 -2.71 -3.76
CA ARG A 200 -1.27 -3.94 -3.92
C ARG A 200 -0.74 -4.09 -5.34
N CYS A 201 -1.54 -3.76 -6.36
CA CYS A 201 -1.13 -3.77 -7.77
C CYS A 201 0.09 -2.87 -8.03
N VAL A 202 0.17 -1.69 -7.39
CA VAL A 202 1.35 -0.80 -7.46
C VAL A 202 2.60 -1.50 -6.92
N ARG A 203 2.48 -2.17 -5.76
CA ARG A 203 3.60 -2.88 -5.14
C ARG A 203 4.05 -4.07 -5.98
N GLU A 204 3.11 -4.83 -6.50
CA GLU A 204 3.35 -5.98 -7.36
C GLU A 204 4.02 -5.56 -8.67
N SER A 205 3.54 -4.47 -9.29
CA SER A 205 4.11 -3.93 -10.53
C SER A 205 5.55 -3.45 -10.34
N TYR A 206 5.84 -2.75 -9.23
CA TYR A 206 7.22 -2.39 -8.88
C TYR A 206 8.10 -3.64 -8.71
N GLN A 207 7.63 -4.62 -7.93
CA GLN A 207 8.38 -5.83 -7.64
C GLN A 207 8.67 -6.64 -8.91
N ALA A 208 7.68 -6.75 -9.81
CA ALA A 208 7.84 -7.42 -11.08
C ALA A 208 8.93 -6.78 -11.95
N GLN A 209 8.97 -5.44 -12.04
CA GLN A 209 10.03 -4.76 -12.79
C GLN A 209 11.40 -4.85 -12.10
N LYS A 210 11.45 -4.76 -10.77
CA LYS A 210 12.69 -4.94 -10.00
C LYS A 210 13.30 -6.32 -10.22
N GLU A 211 12.48 -7.37 -10.16
CA GLU A 211 12.92 -8.75 -10.42
C GLU A 211 13.34 -8.95 -11.88
N LYS A 212 12.62 -8.33 -12.82
CA LYS A 212 12.99 -8.36 -14.24
C LYS A 212 14.36 -7.72 -14.48
N LEU A 213 14.65 -6.58 -13.85
CA LEU A 213 15.97 -5.94 -13.89
C LEU A 213 17.04 -6.82 -13.26
N ALA A 214 16.78 -7.42 -12.10
CA ALA A 214 17.74 -8.30 -11.43
C ALA A 214 18.13 -9.53 -12.27
N ARG A 215 17.21 -10.02 -13.13
CA ARG A 215 17.50 -11.12 -14.08
C ARG A 215 18.35 -10.67 -15.28
N GLN A 216 18.33 -9.39 -15.63
CA GLN A 216 19.08 -8.85 -16.76
C GLN A 216 20.46 -8.34 -16.31
N LYS A 217 21.49 -9.15 -16.53
CA LYS A 217 22.88 -8.79 -16.16
C LYS A 217 23.45 -7.58 -16.92
N SER A 218 22.81 -7.15 -18.01
CA SER A 218 23.28 -6.06 -18.86
C SER A 218 23.04 -4.67 -18.25
N TYR A 219 22.17 -4.54 -17.26
CA TYR A 219 21.80 -3.25 -16.66
C TYR A 219 21.99 -3.26 -15.15
N PRO A 220 22.35 -2.12 -14.53
CA PRO A 220 22.41 -2.01 -13.08
C PRO A 220 21.04 -2.32 -12.45
N PRO A 221 20.97 -3.10 -11.37
CA PRO A 221 19.72 -3.34 -10.66
C PRO A 221 19.26 -2.09 -9.90
N TRP A 222 17.98 -2.08 -9.52
CA TRP A 222 17.47 -1.12 -8.54
C TRP A 222 17.92 -1.48 -7.13
N ASP A 223 19.15 -1.09 -6.82
CA ASP A 223 19.82 -1.36 -5.55
C ASP A 223 19.67 -0.18 -4.58
N PHE A 224 18.59 -0.21 -3.81
CA PHE A 224 18.33 0.72 -2.72
C PHE A 224 17.31 0.11 -1.74
N PRO A 225 17.33 0.51 -0.46
CA PRO A 225 16.32 0.09 0.50
C PRO A 225 14.93 0.57 0.06
N SER A 226 13.95 -0.34 -0.04
CA SER A 226 12.58 0.04 -0.45
C SER A 226 11.95 1.08 0.47
N ALA A 227 12.37 1.17 1.73
CA ALA A 227 11.90 2.21 2.64
C ALA A 227 12.19 3.63 2.13
N MET A 228 13.28 3.85 1.38
CA MET A 228 13.60 5.16 0.82
C MET A 228 12.52 5.63 -0.17
N ALA A 229 12.03 4.75 -1.05
CA ALA A 229 11.01 5.11 -2.03
C ALA A 229 9.57 5.04 -1.47
N PHE A 230 9.32 4.12 -0.54
CA PHE A 230 7.96 3.72 -0.16
C PHE A 230 7.58 4.03 1.29
N SER A 231 8.35 4.79 2.07
CA SER A 231 8.03 5.07 3.49
C SER A 231 6.59 5.60 3.69
N ARG A 232 6.25 6.73 3.05
CA ARG A 232 4.90 7.34 3.12
C ARG A 232 3.83 6.41 2.56
N TYR A 233 4.13 5.73 1.47
CA TYR A 233 3.26 4.74 0.85
C TYR A 233 2.91 3.58 1.78
N ASN A 234 3.91 3.05 2.47
CA ASN A 234 3.76 1.95 3.42
C ASN A 234 2.90 2.38 4.62
N GLN A 235 3.03 3.62 5.09
CA GLN A 235 2.16 4.15 6.13
C GLN A 235 0.70 4.23 5.66
N PHE A 236 0.47 4.70 4.43
CA PHE A 236 -0.87 4.80 3.85
C PHE A 236 -1.53 3.44 3.63
N ILE A 237 -0.84 2.49 3.00
CA ILE A 237 -1.40 1.15 2.81
C ILE A 237 -1.63 0.44 4.15
N ASN A 238 -0.77 0.63 5.16
CA ASN A 238 -1.00 0.09 6.50
C ASN A 238 -2.26 0.66 7.13
N ARG A 239 -2.50 1.98 7.02
CA ARG A 239 -3.74 2.61 7.47
C ARG A 239 -4.97 2.03 6.76
N MET A 240 -4.89 1.80 5.45
CA MET A 240 -5.98 1.17 4.70
C MET A 240 -6.25 -0.27 5.14
N LEU A 241 -5.22 -1.06 5.45
CA LEU A 241 -5.37 -2.42 5.99
C LEU A 241 -5.97 -2.41 7.41
N GLN A 242 -5.59 -1.45 8.25
CA GLN A 242 -6.20 -1.28 9.58
C GLN A 242 -7.69 -0.95 9.47
N LEU A 243 -8.07 -0.08 8.52
CA LEU A 243 -9.46 0.24 8.22
C LEU A 243 -10.21 -0.98 7.65
N GLU A 244 -9.61 -1.71 6.70
CA GLU A 244 -10.18 -2.95 6.15
C GLU A 244 -10.53 -3.93 7.28
N ASN A 245 -9.57 -4.22 8.15
CA ASN A 245 -9.78 -5.10 9.31
C ASN A 245 -10.85 -4.56 10.26
N LEU A 246 -10.90 -3.25 10.50
CA LEU A 246 -11.92 -2.65 11.37
C LEU A 246 -13.33 -2.86 10.79
N PHE A 247 -13.52 -2.61 9.49
CA PHE A 247 -14.82 -2.79 8.83
C PHE A 247 -15.20 -4.26 8.67
N GLU A 248 -14.25 -5.16 8.43
CA GLU A 248 -14.49 -6.62 8.44
C GLU A 248 -15.02 -7.08 9.79
N THR A 249 -14.34 -6.71 10.88
CA THR A 249 -14.81 -7.06 12.23
C THR A 249 -16.15 -6.41 12.57
N MET A 250 -16.43 -5.21 12.09
CA MET A 250 -17.75 -4.60 12.28
C MET A 250 -18.88 -5.38 11.59
N LEU A 251 -18.65 -5.90 10.38
CA LEU A 251 -19.63 -6.72 9.68
C LEU A 251 -19.85 -8.08 10.35
N GLU A 252 -18.78 -8.75 10.77
CA GLU A 252 -18.85 -10.01 11.53
C GLU A 252 -19.71 -9.84 12.79
N PHE A 253 -19.44 -8.78 13.57
CA PHE A 253 -20.22 -8.52 14.77
C PHE A 253 -21.67 -8.09 14.49
N GLN A 254 -21.97 -7.43 13.37
CA GLN A 254 -23.36 -7.13 12.95
C GLN A 254 -24.17 -8.40 12.66
N MET A 255 -23.53 -9.45 12.14
CA MET A 255 -24.20 -10.72 11.89
C MET A 255 -24.66 -11.39 13.20
N MET A 256 -23.97 -11.14 14.31
CA MET A 256 -24.38 -11.64 15.63
C MET A 256 -25.66 -11.02 16.18
N GLU A 257 -26.11 -9.87 15.67
CA GLU A 257 -27.38 -9.26 16.11
C GLU A 257 -28.57 -10.22 15.92
N LYS A 258 -28.52 -11.03 14.85
CA LYS A 258 -29.58 -11.98 14.48
C LYS A 258 -29.37 -13.37 15.08
N LEU A 259 -28.33 -13.57 15.90
CA LEU A 259 -27.99 -14.86 16.47
C LEU A 259 -28.90 -15.19 17.66
N GLU A 260 -29.83 -16.11 17.44
CA GLU A 260 -30.67 -16.67 18.51
C GLU A 260 -30.26 -18.11 18.82
N LEU A 261 -29.94 -18.37 20.08
CA LEU A 261 -29.63 -19.70 20.57
C LEU A 261 -30.92 -20.35 21.11
N GLY A 262 -31.27 -21.50 20.54
CA GLY A 262 -32.42 -22.30 20.97
C GLY A 262 -32.11 -23.20 22.19
N GLY A 263 -33.14 -23.90 22.68
CA GLY A 263 -33.01 -24.87 23.77
C GLY A 263 -33.44 -24.33 25.15
N ILE A 264 -33.32 -25.17 26.19
CA ILE A 264 -33.85 -24.91 27.54
C ILE A 264 -33.25 -23.65 28.16
N ARG A 265 -31.94 -23.41 27.93
CA ARG A 265 -31.21 -22.21 28.35
C ARG A 265 -30.94 -21.23 27.20
N GLY A 266 -31.56 -21.45 26.04
CA GLY A 266 -31.32 -20.66 24.83
C GLY A 266 -31.60 -19.17 25.00
N ARG A 267 -32.66 -18.81 25.72
CA ARG A 267 -32.98 -17.41 26.04
C ARG A 267 -31.88 -16.72 26.83
N PHE A 268 -31.36 -17.37 27.87
CA PHE A 268 -30.25 -16.84 28.66
C PHE A 268 -29.02 -16.60 27.80
N TYR A 269 -28.64 -17.56 26.95
CA TYR A 269 -27.50 -17.39 26.06
C TYR A 269 -27.72 -16.27 25.03
N SER A 270 -28.93 -16.17 24.46
CA SER A 270 -29.28 -15.13 23.49
C SER A 270 -29.25 -13.72 24.12
N GLU A 271 -29.75 -13.56 25.35
CA GLU A 271 -29.65 -12.29 26.09
C GLU A 271 -28.20 -11.89 26.35
N GLN A 272 -27.33 -12.85 26.67
CA GLN A 272 -25.91 -12.60 26.88
C GLN A 272 -25.18 -12.23 25.58
N VAL A 273 -25.50 -12.86 24.45
CA VAL A 273 -25.00 -12.47 23.12
C VAL A 273 -25.46 -11.05 22.78
N ALA A 274 -26.75 -10.74 22.96
CA ALA A 274 -27.30 -9.41 22.70
C ALA A 274 -26.62 -8.32 23.55
N LYS A 275 -26.28 -8.63 24.81
CA LYS A 275 -25.52 -7.73 25.68
C LYS A 275 -24.11 -7.47 25.14
N ILE A 276 -23.39 -8.51 24.72
CA ILE A 276 -22.05 -8.37 24.11
C ILE A 276 -22.14 -7.55 22.83
N HIS A 277 -23.13 -7.82 21.98
CA HIS A 277 -23.37 -7.06 20.76
C HIS A 277 -23.61 -5.58 21.06
N ASN A 278 -24.49 -5.24 22.00
CA ASN A 278 -24.76 -3.84 22.37
C ASN A 278 -23.51 -3.13 22.93
N GLU A 279 -22.72 -3.80 23.78
CA GLU A 279 -21.44 -3.26 24.25
C GLU A 279 -20.46 -2.98 23.10
N PHE A 280 -20.41 -3.88 22.12
CA PHE A 280 -19.61 -3.71 20.90
C PHE A 280 -20.11 -2.52 20.06
N THR A 281 -21.42 -2.44 19.77
CA THR A 281 -22.02 -1.34 19.01
C THR A 281 -21.71 0.01 19.65
N ASN A 282 -21.85 0.13 20.98
CA ASN A 282 -21.50 1.34 21.72
C ASN A 282 -20.01 1.69 21.59
N HIS A 283 -19.11 0.69 21.59
CA HIS A 283 -17.69 0.92 21.37
C HIS A 283 -17.40 1.41 19.95
N CYS A 284 -18.06 0.83 18.93
CA CYS A 284 -17.95 1.29 17.55
C CYS A 284 -18.44 2.72 17.37
N GLN A 285 -19.51 3.13 18.05
CA GLN A 285 -20.00 4.52 18.01
C GLN A 285 -18.92 5.52 18.44
N VAL A 286 -18.12 5.21 19.46
CA VAL A 286 -17.01 6.09 19.89
C VAL A 286 -16.00 6.31 18.76
N LEU A 287 -15.68 5.27 17.99
CA LEU A 287 -14.79 5.37 16.82
C LEU A 287 -15.44 6.15 15.68
N LYS A 288 -16.74 5.92 15.41
CA LYS A 288 -17.49 6.63 14.37
C LYS A 288 -17.58 8.12 14.64
N TYR A 289 -17.73 8.54 15.91
CA TYR A 289 -17.82 9.97 16.30
C TYR A 289 -16.46 10.60 16.64
N SER A 290 -15.35 9.96 16.26
CA SER A 290 -14.02 10.54 16.43
C SER A 290 -13.88 11.83 15.60
N LYS A 291 -13.24 12.86 16.15
CA LYS A 291 -13.14 14.19 15.51
C LYS A 291 -12.04 14.30 14.45
N TYR A 292 -11.25 13.25 14.26
CA TYR A 292 -10.12 13.26 13.33
C TYR A 292 -10.49 12.53 12.04
N ASN A 293 -9.83 12.89 10.93
CA ASN A 293 -9.93 12.13 9.68
C ASN A 293 -8.98 10.92 9.76
N PRO A 294 -9.47 9.67 9.66
CA PRO A 294 -8.63 8.47 9.71
C PRO A 294 -7.63 8.36 8.55
N LEU A 295 -7.77 9.16 7.49
CA LEU A 295 -6.86 9.21 6.35
C LEU A 295 -5.77 10.29 6.50
N ASP A 296 -5.86 11.14 7.53
CA ASP A 296 -4.86 12.19 7.76
C ASP A 296 -3.58 11.60 8.37
N LEU A 297 -2.54 11.49 7.53
CA LEU A 297 -1.18 11.06 7.92
C LEU A 297 -0.20 12.22 8.04
N THR A 298 -0.67 13.48 7.90
CA THR A 298 0.22 14.65 7.80
C THR A 298 0.64 15.20 9.16
N SER A 299 -0.13 14.94 10.21
CA SER A 299 0.11 15.48 11.55
C SER A 299 0.30 14.38 12.59
N GLN A 300 1.47 14.35 13.22
CA GLN A 300 1.83 13.42 14.30
C GLN A 300 0.78 13.29 15.42
N PRO A 301 0.12 14.37 15.91
CA PRO A 301 -0.91 14.23 16.96
C PRO A 301 -2.18 13.51 16.49
N LYS A 302 -2.53 13.57 15.20
CA LYS A 302 -3.73 12.87 14.69
C LYS A 302 -3.42 11.43 14.29
N GLN A 303 -2.21 11.17 13.81
CA GLN A 303 -1.75 9.81 13.49
C GLN A 303 -1.70 8.94 14.75
N THR A 304 -1.21 9.50 15.86
CA THR A 304 -1.15 8.82 17.17
C THR A 304 -2.54 8.56 17.74
N ALA A 305 -3.46 9.53 17.64
CA ALA A 305 -4.84 9.35 18.10
C ALA A 305 -5.55 8.15 17.44
N PHE A 306 -5.48 8.03 16.11
CA PHE A 306 -6.05 6.86 15.42
C PHE A 306 -5.40 5.55 15.86
N GLU A 307 -4.07 5.54 16.00
CA GLU A 307 -3.35 4.33 16.37
C GLU A 307 -3.72 3.86 17.80
N ASP A 308 -3.88 4.80 18.73
CA ASP A 308 -4.32 4.51 20.10
C ASP A 308 -5.76 3.97 20.14
N ASP A 309 -6.67 4.58 19.37
CA ASP A 309 -8.05 4.15 19.23
C ASP A 309 -8.14 2.77 18.56
N TYR A 310 -7.38 2.53 17.50
CA TYR A 310 -7.31 1.22 16.84
C TYR A 310 -6.70 0.13 17.74
N ASN A 311 -5.69 0.46 18.54
CA ASN A 311 -5.13 -0.47 19.52
C ASN A 311 -6.11 -0.76 20.66
N THR A 312 -6.93 0.22 21.04
CA THR A 312 -8.00 0.04 22.02
C THR A 312 -9.12 -0.83 21.44
N PHE A 313 -9.50 -0.61 20.19
CA PHE A 313 -10.44 -1.45 19.45
C PHE A 313 -10.00 -2.91 19.44
N LYS A 314 -8.76 -3.20 19.00
CA LYS A 314 -8.22 -4.57 19.00
C LYS A 314 -8.26 -5.24 20.37
N ARG A 315 -7.94 -4.51 21.45
CA ARG A 315 -8.03 -5.03 22.82
C ARG A 315 -9.47 -5.35 23.22
N ARG A 316 -10.44 -4.52 22.82
CA ARG A 316 -11.86 -4.75 23.07
C ARG A 316 -12.43 -5.91 22.26
N ILE A 317 -12.04 -6.03 20.99
CA ILE A 317 -12.38 -7.21 20.17
C ILE A 317 -11.96 -8.47 20.89
N ALA A 318 -10.68 -8.60 21.26
CA ALA A 318 -10.15 -9.78 21.95
C ALA A 318 -10.94 -10.15 23.23
N ASP A 319 -11.40 -9.16 24.02
CA ASP A 319 -12.28 -9.39 25.17
C ASP A 319 -13.64 -9.95 24.76
N PHE A 320 -14.27 -9.36 23.74
CA PHE A 320 -15.54 -9.84 23.20
C PHE A 320 -15.42 -11.24 22.62
N GLU A 321 -14.36 -11.54 21.83
CA GLU A 321 -14.13 -12.88 21.28
C GLU A 321 -14.03 -13.92 22.41
N LEU A 322 -13.28 -13.61 23.47
CA LEU A 322 -13.10 -14.51 24.61
C LEU A 322 -14.41 -14.75 25.36
N ARG A 323 -15.21 -13.69 25.58
CA ARG A 323 -16.52 -13.78 26.24
C ARG A 323 -17.50 -14.60 25.40
N LEU A 324 -17.54 -14.38 24.09
CA LEU A 324 -18.37 -15.15 23.15
C LEU A 324 -17.95 -16.61 23.10
N ALA A 325 -16.64 -16.88 23.02
CA ALA A 325 -16.11 -18.24 23.03
C ALA A 325 -16.53 -18.99 24.31
N ASN A 326 -16.37 -18.36 25.48
CA ASN A 326 -16.81 -18.95 26.75
C ASN A 326 -18.32 -19.22 26.79
N LEU A 327 -19.13 -18.27 26.29
CA LEU A 327 -20.58 -18.41 26.23
C LEU A 327 -20.99 -19.58 25.34
N LEU A 328 -20.38 -19.70 24.15
CA LEU A 328 -20.65 -20.75 23.20
C LEU A 328 -20.16 -22.12 23.69
N CYS A 329 -19.05 -22.17 24.45
CA CYS A 329 -18.62 -23.40 25.14
C CYS A 329 -19.64 -23.87 26.19
N LEU A 330 -20.27 -22.95 26.93
CA LEU A 330 -21.33 -23.29 27.86
C LEU A 330 -22.59 -23.77 27.13
N ALA A 331 -22.99 -23.08 26.06
CA ALA A 331 -24.11 -23.50 25.21
C ALA A 331 -23.88 -24.89 24.61
N PHE A 332 -22.65 -25.19 24.18
CA PHE A 332 -22.26 -26.51 23.68
C PHE A 332 -22.40 -27.61 24.75
N LYS A 333 -21.98 -27.34 25.99
CA LYS A 333 -22.12 -28.30 27.10
C LYS A 333 -23.57 -28.60 27.46
N ASP A 334 -24.47 -27.63 27.24
CA ASP A 334 -25.90 -27.77 27.51
C ASP A 334 -26.69 -28.40 26.33
N CYS A 335 -26.03 -28.76 25.24
CA CYS A 335 -26.65 -29.43 24.10
C CYS A 335 -27.12 -30.85 24.46
N ALA A 336 -28.40 -31.14 24.19
CA ALA A 336 -28.99 -32.46 24.45
C ALA A 336 -28.70 -33.52 23.37
N GLY A 337 -28.14 -33.12 22.22
CA GLY A 337 -27.92 -34.01 21.07
C GLY A 337 -26.82 -33.53 20.11
N LEU A 338 -26.32 -34.45 19.29
CA LEU A 338 -25.30 -34.18 18.27
C LEU A 338 -25.74 -33.10 17.27
N GLU A 339 -27.01 -33.09 16.87
CA GLU A 339 -27.54 -32.08 15.93
C GLU A 339 -27.51 -30.67 16.53
N SER A 340 -27.93 -30.50 17.79
CA SER A 340 -27.82 -29.21 18.50
C SER A 340 -26.38 -28.78 18.70
N ALA A 341 -25.49 -29.72 19.03
CA ALA A 341 -24.07 -29.48 19.19
C ALA A 341 -23.42 -29.01 17.88
N LEU A 342 -23.77 -29.64 16.75
CA LEU A 342 -23.30 -29.24 15.42
C LEU A 342 -23.86 -27.89 14.97
N LYS A 343 -25.12 -27.55 15.29
CA LYS A 343 -25.68 -26.21 15.03
C LYS A 343 -24.90 -25.12 15.77
N VAL A 344 -24.56 -25.33 17.04
CA VAL A 344 -23.71 -24.40 17.81
C VAL A 344 -22.29 -24.32 17.22
N CYS A 345 -21.72 -25.45 16.75
CA CYS A 345 -20.44 -25.45 16.05
C CYS A 345 -20.50 -24.71 14.71
N PHE A 346 -21.62 -24.79 13.98
CA PHE A 346 -21.82 -24.07 12.73
C PHE A 346 -21.82 -22.55 12.96
N CYS A 347 -22.46 -22.07 14.03
CA CYS A 347 -22.37 -20.67 14.47
C CYS A 347 -20.92 -20.26 14.80
N LEU A 348 -20.11 -21.16 15.36
CA LEU A 348 -18.70 -20.90 15.70
C LEU A 348 -17.74 -20.92 14.49
N LEU A 349 -18.11 -21.60 13.40
CA LEU A 349 -17.27 -21.81 12.22
C LEU A 349 -17.51 -20.80 11.10
N PHE A 350 -18.65 -20.09 11.13
CA PHE A 350 -19.05 -19.23 10.02
C PHE A 350 -18.13 -18.01 9.80
N GLU A 351 -17.33 -17.59 10.80
CA GLU A 351 -16.68 -16.27 10.74
C GLU A 351 -15.28 -16.20 11.38
N HIS A 352 -14.40 -17.16 11.09
CA HIS A 352 -12.94 -17.11 11.36
C HIS A 352 -12.44 -16.87 12.81
N MET A 353 -13.26 -16.41 13.75
CA MET A 353 -12.88 -15.94 15.08
C MET A 353 -12.53 -17.06 16.06
N ILE A 354 -13.11 -18.27 15.90
CA ILE A 354 -13.09 -19.29 16.99
C ILE A 354 -12.64 -20.68 16.50
N VAL A 355 -12.12 -20.79 15.27
CA VAL A 355 -11.75 -22.08 14.66
C VAL A 355 -10.63 -22.80 15.42
N LYS A 356 -9.68 -22.06 16.01
CA LYS A 356 -8.52 -22.65 16.69
C LYS A 356 -8.87 -23.29 18.04
N TRP A 357 -9.90 -22.82 18.73
CA TRP A 357 -10.35 -23.36 20.03
C TRP A 357 -11.30 -24.55 19.87
N LEU A 358 -12.12 -24.54 18.82
CA LEU A 358 -13.06 -25.62 18.47
C LEU A 358 -12.39 -26.98 18.29
N LEU A 359 -11.28 -27.04 17.53
CA LEU A 359 -10.61 -28.31 17.18
C LEU A 359 -10.04 -29.05 18.38
N THR A 360 -9.51 -28.33 19.37
CA THR A 360 -8.90 -28.94 20.56
C THR A 360 -9.95 -29.43 21.56
N PHE A 361 -11.11 -28.77 21.60
CA PHE A 361 -12.17 -29.06 22.58
C PHE A 361 -13.25 -30.03 22.08
N LEU A 362 -13.53 -30.13 20.77
CA LEU A 362 -14.59 -31.00 20.24
C LEU A 362 -14.19 -32.47 20.10
N SER A 363 -12.88 -32.77 19.97
CA SER A 363 -12.36 -34.13 19.77
C SER A 363 -12.84 -35.15 20.83
N PRO A 364 -12.89 -34.84 22.14
CA PRO A 364 -13.32 -35.81 23.16
C PRO A 364 -14.85 -36.03 23.21
N TYR A 365 -15.65 -35.01 22.86
CA TYR A 365 -17.11 -35.04 23.06
C TYR A 365 -17.87 -35.67 21.90
N LEU A 366 -17.30 -35.70 20.69
CA LEU A 366 -17.87 -36.42 19.56
C LEU A 366 -17.97 -37.94 19.82
N PHE A 367 -17.04 -38.47 20.64
CA PHE A 367 -16.99 -39.89 21.00
C PHE A 367 -18.10 -40.30 21.97
N ILE A 368 -18.55 -39.38 22.83
CA ILE A 368 -19.58 -39.63 23.85
C ILE A 368 -20.97 -39.72 23.20
N PHE A 369 -21.24 -38.95 22.14
CA PHE A 369 -22.52 -38.99 21.42
C PHE A 369 -22.72 -40.23 20.52
N LEU A 370 -21.68 -41.07 20.35
CA LEU A 370 -21.73 -42.30 19.55
C LEU A 370 -22.08 -43.56 20.38
N GLN A 371 -22.28 -43.46 21.69
CA GLN A 371 -22.81 -44.58 22.48
C GLN A 371 -24.32 -44.76 22.19
N VAL A 372 -24.64 -45.71 21.32
CA VAL A 372 -26.03 -46.07 20.98
C VAL A 372 -26.30 -47.50 21.44
N ASP A 373 -27.22 -47.65 22.39
CA ASP A 373 -27.71 -48.96 22.84
C ASP A 373 -28.44 -49.71 21.71
N SER A 374 -28.21 -51.03 21.66
CA SER A 374 -28.86 -51.92 20.71
C SER A 374 -30.34 -52.10 21.07
N GLY A 375 -31.24 -51.86 20.10
CA GLY A 375 -32.68 -51.96 20.31
C GLY A 375 -33.37 -52.69 19.16
N VAL A 376 -34.03 -53.82 19.47
CA VAL A 376 -34.93 -54.49 18.52
C VAL A 376 -36.21 -53.67 18.42
N MET A 377 -36.60 -53.27 17.20
CA MET A 377 -37.83 -52.50 16.99
C MET A 377 -39.07 -53.35 17.32
N LYS A 378 -40.03 -52.76 18.05
CA LYS A 378 -41.32 -53.40 18.37
C LYS A 378 -42.01 -53.88 17.10
N ASN A 379 -42.51 -55.11 17.12
CA ASN A 379 -43.28 -55.77 16.05
C ASN A 379 -42.52 -56.06 14.73
N MET A 380 -41.20 -56.18 14.75
CA MET A 380 -40.42 -56.67 13.60
C MET A 380 -39.77 -58.03 13.87
N ALA A 381 -39.69 -58.87 12.84
CA ALA A 381 -38.90 -60.10 12.89
C ALA A 381 -37.43 -59.77 13.18
N HIS A 382 -36.75 -60.61 13.98
CA HIS A 382 -35.42 -60.33 14.54
C HIS A 382 -34.39 -59.86 13.48
N THR A 383 -34.26 -60.59 12.38
CA THR A 383 -33.32 -60.26 11.30
C THR A 383 -33.64 -58.95 10.59
N SER A 384 -34.91 -58.69 10.27
CA SER A 384 -35.35 -57.44 9.64
C SER A 384 -35.27 -56.24 10.58
N GLY A 385 -35.51 -56.44 11.89
CA GLY A 385 -35.38 -55.42 12.92
C GLY A 385 -33.94 -54.96 13.12
N VAL A 386 -33.00 -55.91 13.15
CA VAL A 386 -31.55 -55.63 13.26
C VAL A 386 -31.03 -54.89 12.01
N LEU A 387 -31.43 -55.32 10.81
CA LEU A 387 -31.03 -54.64 9.56
C LEU A 387 -31.58 -53.22 9.47
N LYS A 388 -32.84 -52.99 9.87
CA LYS A 388 -33.43 -51.66 9.90
C LYS A 388 -32.78 -50.77 10.95
N TRP A 389 -32.47 -51.29 12.13
CA TRP A 389 -31.73 -50.58 13.17
C TRP A 389 -30.33 -50.19 12.68
N ALA A 390 -29.59 -51.11 12.04
CA ALA A 390 -28.27 -50.83 11.49
C ALA A 390 -28.32 -49.77 10.37
N LYS A 391 -29.34 -49.81 9.51
CA LYS A 391 -29.55 -48.79 8.47
C LYS A 391 -29.86 -47.42 9.07
N MET A 392 -30.74 -47.35 10.06
CA MET A 392 -31.08 -46.09 10.76
C MET A 392 -29.89 -45.54 11.54
N LEU A 393 -29.08 -46.40 12.16
CA LEU A 393 -27.85 -46.00 12.84
C LEU A 393 -26.85 -45.40 11.84
N LYS A 394 -26.67 -46.07 10.70
CA LYS A 394 -25.81 -45.61 9.61
C LYS A 394 -26.25 -44.24 9.09
N GLU A 395 -27.54 -44.07 8.76
CA GLU A 395 -28.08 -42.79 8.31
C GLU A 395 -27.91 -41.68 9.37
N ARG A 396 -28.12 -42.01 10.65
CA ARG A 396 -27.98 -41.08 11.77
C ARG A 396 -26.54 -40.64 12.05
N ILE A 397 -25.55 -41.42 11.62
CA ILE A 397 -24.12 -41.07 11.72
C ILE A 397 -23.63 -40.40 10.43
N GLU A 398 -24.07 -40.86 9.27
CA GLU A 398 -23.64 -40.33 7.96
C GLU A 398 -24.05 -38.88 7.76
N THR A 399 -25.28 -38.47 8.10
CA THR A 399 -25.72 -37.08 7.88
C THR A 399 -24.93 -36.05 8.72
N PRO A 400 -24.74 -36.25 10.04
CA PRO A 400 -23.85 -35.38 10.83
C PRO A 400 -22.40 -35.41 10.37
N TRP A 401 -21.92 -36.57 9.90
CA TRP A 401 -20.54 -36.74 9.42
C TRP A 401 -20.29 -36.01 8.09
N GLU A 402 -21.24 -36.02 7.16
CA GLU A 402 -21.16 -35.23 5.93
C GLU A 402 -21.15 -33.72 6.23
N GLN A 403 -21.99 -33.27 7.17
CA GLN A 403 -21.97 -31.88 7.64
C GLN A 403 -20.63 -31.52 8.28
N PHE A 404 -20.07 -32.40 9.12
CA PHE A 404 -18.75 -32.22 9.72
C PHE A 404 -17.62 -32.20 8.68
N ARG A 405 -17.71 -33.04 7.64
CA ARG A 405 -16.74 -33.09 6.54
C ARG A 405 -16.77 -31.81 5.70
N LEU A 406 -17.96 -31.30 5.40
CA LEU A 406 -18.15 -30.00 4.74
C LEU A 406 -17.59 -28.85 5.57
N LEU A 407 -17.77 -28.91 6.89
CA LEU A 407 -17.30 -27.89 7.84
C LEU A 407 -15.77 -27.80 7.94
N PHE A 408 -15.06 -28.93 7.93
CA PHE A 408 -13.61 -28.95 8.13
C PHE A 408 -12.78 -29.00 6.85
N ASN A 409 -13.42 -28.95 5.67
CA ASN A 409 -12.74 -29.09 4.37
C ASN A 409 -11.74 -30.27 4.35
N MET A 410 -12.06 -31.35 5.08
CA MET A 410 -11.24 -32.55 5.16
C MET A 410 -11.43 -33.33 3.88
N SER A 411 -10.68 -32.94 2.84
CA SER A 411 -10.39 -33.81 1.71
C SER A 411 -9.50 -34.94 2.22
N VAL A 412 -10.14 -35.96 2.80
CA VAL A 412 -9.49 -37.26 2.94
C VAL A 412 -9.43 -37.84 1.53
N LYS A 413 -8.27 -37.69 0.89
CA LYS A 413 -7.83 -38.71 -0.07
C LYS A 413 -7.68 -40.00 0.74
N ILE A 414 -8.59 -40.94 0.51
CA ILE A 414 -8.29 -42.37 0.70
C ILE A 414 -7.83 -42.87 -0.66
#